data_AF-A0A2E2EGT5-F1
#
_entry.id   AF-A0A2E2EGT5-F1
#
_cell.length_a   1.000
_cell.length_b   1.000
_cell.length_c   1.000
_cell.angle_alpha   90.00
_cell.angle_beta   90.00
_cell.angle_gamma   90.00
#
_symmetry.space_group_name_H-M   'P 1'
#
loop_
_entity.id
_entity.type
_entity.pdbx_description
1 polymer ?
#
loop_
_entity_poly.entity_id
_entity_poly.type
_entity_poly.pdbx_seq_one_letter_code
_entity_poly.pdbx_strand_id
1 'polypeptide(L)'
;MTQSSNHSKYELYRKEFDFNYKVFQSRFYLALDAENRFFRIFFNSDQEHLKPYLNSIGLFLLDKKIDDIDGVLARVFYSEKNSLLEESFYWDQSLLIYQNLIKQVKGLETSRIESPRTLICPCEEVDEKDLNSLFESEKGQKKRIIQKLNIGMTCGECLNLFDKCFTELSEKSSFVAGYTLEELYDQLDKELSEFPDYTEFTLSAEDIKIEKIDFPFLKIKMSHLKNKDDSLKLKNQVINFLFSRLNLSFEVELTIE
;
A
#
# COMPACT_ATOMS: atom_id res chain seq x y z
N MET A 1 32.93 20.46 18.31
CA MET A 1 31.63 20.92 18.85
C MET A 1 30.57 20.60 17.82
N THR A 2 29.84 19.51 18.06
CA THR A 2 28.72 19.03 17.25
C THR A 2 27.47 19.81 17.63
N GLN A 3 26.94 20.63 16.71
CA GLN A 3 25.60 21.18 16.84
C GLN A 3 24.61 20.22 16.18
N SER A 4 23.90 19.50 17.05
CA SER A 4 22.59 18.93 16.80
C SER A 4 21.63 20.04 16.39
N SER A 5 20.98 19.91 15.24
CA SER A 5 19.75 20.63 14.94
C SER A 5 18.64 19.62 14.69
N ASN A 6 17.84 19.41 15.73
CA ASN A 6 16.50 18.86 15.67
C ASN A 6 15.70 19.49 14.52
N HIS A 7 15.42 18.72 13.47
CA HIS A 7 14.28 19.01 12.60
C HIS A 7 13.08 18.22 13.10
N SER A 8 12.40 18.88 14.03
CA SER A 8 11.00 18.70 14.37
C SER A 8 10.14 18.43 13.14
N LYS A 9 9.47 17.28 13.14
CA LYS A 9 8.01 17.21 13.17
C LYS A 9 7.31 18.40 12.49
N TYR A 10 7.17 18.33 11.17
CA TYR A 10 6.10 19.01 10.45
C TYR A 10 5.34 17.94 9.68
N GLU A 11 4.56 17.15 10.42
CA GLU A 11 3.26 16.68 9.93
C GLU A 11 2.41 17.94 9.71
N LEU A 12 2.65 18.61 8.59
CA LEU A 12 1.67 19.50 8.01
C LEU A 12 0.51 18.57 7.67
N TYR A 13 -0.55 18.64 8.48
CA TYR A 13 -1.90 18.25 8.09
C TYR A 13 -2.27 19.05 6.83
N ARG A 14 -1.73 18.64 5.67
CA ARG A 14 -2.20 19.09 4.36
C ARG A 14 -3.57 18.46 4.22
N LYS A 15 -4.61 19.29 4.17
CA LYS A 15 -5.92 18.85 3.70
C LYS A 15 -5.75 18.54 2.22
N GLU A 16 -5.37 17.31 1.93
CA GLU A 16 -5.33 16.77 0.59
C GLU A 16 -6.79 16.55 0.17
N PHE A 17 -7.19 17.22 -0.90
CA PHE A 17 -8.48 17.01 -1.51
C PHE A 17 -8.26 16.20 -2.78
N ASP A 18 -8.52 14.90 -2.69
CA ASP A 18 -8.49 14.00 -3.83
C ASP A 18 -9.87 13.99 -4.49
N PHE A 19 -9.90 14.41 -5.75
CA PHE A 19 -11.12 14.34 -6.56
C PHE A 19 -10.98 13.24 -7.61
N ASN A 20 -11.91 12.30 -7.60
CA ASN A 20 -12.01 11.24 -8.60
C ASN A 20 -13.22 11.49 -9.51
N TYR A 21 -12.97 11.77 -10.78
CA TYR A 21 -14.02 12.07 -11.74
C TYR A 21 -14.00 11.11 -12.91
N LYS A 22 -15.19 10.62 -13.29
CA LYS A 22 -15.39 9.84 -14.51
C LYS A 22 -15.96 10.71 -15.61
N VAL A 23 -15.16 10.99 -16.64
CA VAL A 23 -15.57 11.77 -17.82
C VAL A 23 -15.24 10.94 -19.07
N PHE A 24 -16.24 10.62 -19.90
CA PHE A 24 -16.06 9.82 -21.12
C PHE A 24 -15.20 8.54 -20.94
N GLN A 25 -15.44 7.77 -19.87
CA GLN A 25 -14.67 6.57 -19.50
C GLN A 25 -13.23 6.80 -19.03
N SER A 26 -12.79 8.06 -18.92
CA SER A 26 -11.51 8.40 -18.31
C SER A 26 -11.71 8.78 -16.84
N ARG A 27 -10.84 8.30 -15.96
CA ARG A 27 -10.78 8.67 -14.54
C ARG A 27 -9.67 9.68 -14.32
N PHE A 28 -9.97 10.75 -13.61
CA PHE A 28 -9.01 11.79 -13.25
C PHE A 28 -8.87 11.88 -11.75
N TYR A 29 -7.62 12.03 -11.31
CA TYR A 29 -7.22 12.27 -9.93
C TYR A 29 -6.51 13.61 -9.88
N LEU A 30 -7.13 14.55 -9.19
CA LEU A 30 -6.61 15.90 -9.02
C LEU A 30 -6.36 16.10 -7.54
N ALA A 31 -5.12 16.45 -7.16
CA ALA A 31 -4.80 16.79 -5.79
C ALA A 31 -4.38 18.26 -5.69
N LEU A 32 -5.02 18.96 -4.75
CA LEU A 32 -4.72 20.34 -4.41
C LEU A 32 -3.94 20.42 -3.10
N ASP A 33 -2.97 21.32 -3.05
CA ASP A 33 -2.28 21.64 -1.81
C ASP A 33 -3.13 22.58 -0.92
N ALA A 34 -2.58 22.94 0.24
CA ALA A 34 -3.26 23.83 1.19
C ALA A 34 -3.47 25.26 0.66
N GLU A 35 -2.80 25.65 -0.43
CA GLU A 35 -2.98 26.92 -1.13
C GLU A 35 -3.88 26.80 -2.38
N ASN A 36 -4.58 25.66 -2.53
CA ASN A 36 -5.39 25.31 -3.71
C ASN A 36 -4.60 25.30 -5.03
N ARG A 37 -3.32 24.90 -4.98
CA ARG A 37 -2.51 24.66 -6.17
C ARG A 37 -2.54 23.20 -6.57
N PHE A 38 -2.58 22.94 -7.87
CA PHE A 38 -2.44 21.58 -8.39
C PHE A 38 -0.99 21.15 -8.23
N PHE A 39 -0.70 20.26 -7.29
CA PHE A 39 0.64 19.68 -7.16
C PHE A 39 0.70 18.27 -7.76
N ARG A 40 -0.46 17.68 -8.07
CA ARG A 40 -0.57 16.32 -8.56
C ARG A 40 -1.78 16.15 -9.48
N ILE A 41 -1.54 15.63 -10.69
CA ILE A 41 -2.58 15.31 -11.66
C ILE A 41 -2.26 13.95 -12.25
N PHE A 42 -3.18 13.00 -12.11
CA PHE A 42 -3.10 11.67 -12.69
C PHE A 42 -4.38 11.37 -13.43
N PHE A 43 -4.29 10.57 -14.48
CA PHE A 43 -5.48 10.06 -15.15
C PHE A 43 -5.25 8.63 -15.61
N ASN A 44 -6.34 7.87 -15.63
CA ASN A 44 -6.43 6.60 -16.33
C ASN A 44 -7.48 6.74 -17.42
N SER A 45 -7.13 6.36 -18.64
CA SER A 45 -8.01 6.49 -19.79
C SER A 45 -7.85 5.29 -20.71
N ASP A 46 -8.97 4.65 -21.05
CA ASP A 46 -9.02 3.61 -22.09
C ASP A 46 -8.85 4.22 -23.51
N GLN A 47 -8.85 5.55 -23.63
CA GLN A 47 -8.73 6.27 -24.90
C GLN A 47 -7.27 6.66 -25.15
N GLU A 48 -6.47 5.71 -25.66
CA GLU A 48 -5.03 5.88 -25.92
C GLU A 48 -4.69 7.14 -26.72
N HIS A 49 -5.54 7.52 -27.67
CA HIS A 49 -5.35 8.70 -28.52
C HIS A 49 -5.51 10.04 -27.77
N LEU A 50 -6.17 10.06 -26.60
CA LEU A 50 -6.28 11.26 -25.77
C LEU A 50 -5.11 11.43 -24.80
N LYS A 51 -4.44 10.33 -24.41
CA LYS A 51 -3.42 10.36 -23.35
C LYS A 51 -2.32 11.40 -23.56
N PRO A 52 -1.75 11.59 -24.77
CA PRO A 52 -0.70 12.59 -24.98
C PRO A 52 -1.16 14.01 -24.65
N TYR A 53 -2.39 14.36 -25.08
CA TYR A 53 -2.98 15.68 -24.86
C TYR A 53 -3.39 15.87 -23.40
N LEU A 54 -3.98 14.84 -22.78
CA LEU A 54 -4.32 14.87 -21.36
C LEU A 54 -3.09 15.06 -20.47
N ASN A 55 -1.98 14.40 -20.81
CA ASN A 55 -0.70 14.60 -20.12
C ASN A 55 -0.16 16.02 -20.32
N SER A 56 -0.11 16.49 -21.58
CA SER A 56 0.40 17.83 -21.89
C SER A 56 -0.35 18.92 -21.13
N ILE A 57 -1.70 18.89 -21.17
CA ILE A 57 -2.53 19.85 -20.44
C ILE A 57 -2.33 19.70 -18.92
N GLY A 58 -2.28 18.47 -18.41
CA GLY A 58 -2.01 18.21 -16.99
C GLY A 58 -0.70 18.87 -16.52
N LEU A 59 0.37 18.76 -17.30
CA LEU A 59 1.66 19.41 -17.00
C LEU A 59 1.55 20.94 -16.94
N PHE A 60 0.73 21.57 -17.79
CA PHE A 60 0.50 23.02 -17.75
C PHE A 60 -0.25 23.48 -16.49
N LEU A 61 -1.09 22.60 -15.94
CA LEU A 61 -1.89 22.88 -14.75
C LEU A 61 -1.10 22.71 -13.45
N LEU A 62 0.00 21.95 -13.45
CA LEU A 62 0.85 21.78 -12.27
C LEU A 62 1.39 23.14 -11.77
N ASP A 63 1.44 23.25 -10.45
CA ASP A 63 1.79 24.42 -9.65
C ASP A 63 0.89 25.66 -9.86
N LYS A 64 -0.21 25.53 -10.61
CA LYS A 64 -1.19 26.61 -10.80
C LYS A 64 -2.24 26.59 -9.69
N LYS A 65 -2.63 27.78 -9.24
CA LYS A 65 -3.78 27.94 -8.34
C LYS A 65 -5.07 27.69 -9.12
N ILE A 66 -6.01 26.99 -8.50
CA ILE A 66 -7.31 26.68 -9.11
C ILE A 66 -8.08 27.92 -9.59
N ASP A 67 -7.94 29.03 -8.89
CA ASP A 67 -8.61 30.29 -9.24
C ASP A 67 -8.06 30.90 -10.55
N ASP A 68 -6.78 30.67 -10.87
CA ASP A 68 -6.10 31.23 -12.04
C ASP A 68 -6.23 30.35 -13.30
N ILE A 69 -6.76 29.12 -13.15
CA ILE A 69 -6.72 28.09 -14.17
C ILE A 69 -7.49 28.42 -15.43
N ASP A 70 -8.61 29.13 -15.33
CA ASP A 70 -9.40 29.50 -16.52
C ASP A 70 -8.55 30.36 -17.47
N GLY A 71 -7.70 31.23 -16.91
CA GLY A 71 -6.72 32.01 -17.67
C GLY A 71 -5.49 31.21 -18.14
N VAL A 72 -5.16 30.10 -17.49
CA VAL A 72 -4.10 29.17 -17.95
C VAL A 72 -4.60 28.33 -19.12
N LEU A 73 -5.77 27.70 -19.00
CA LEU A 73 -6.38 26.91 -20.05
C LEU A 73 -6.67 27.73 -21.31
N ALA A 74 -7.13 28.97 -21.16
CA ALA A 74 -7.28 29.89 -22.29
C ALA A 74 -5.93 30.12 -23.01
N ARG A 75 -4.84 30.33 -22.27
CA ARG A 75 -3.51 30.53 -22.87
C ARG A 75 -2.99 29.28 -23.56
N VAL A 76 -3.19 28.10 -22.97
CA VAL A 76 -2.83 26.80 -23.55
C VAL A 76 -3.59 26.55 -24.86
N PHE A 77 -4.89 26.90 -24.91
CA PHE A 77 -5.69 26.84 -26.13
C PHE A 77 -5.12 27.73 -27.24
N TYR A 78 -4.64 28.92 -26.93
CA TYR A 78 -4.10 29.85 -27.94
C TYR A 78 -2.65 29.56 -28.35
N SER A 79 -1.82 28.96 -27.48
CA SER A 79 -0.41 28.71 -27.78
C SER A 79 -0.18 27.55 -28.75
N GLU A 80 -1.02 26.50 -28.72
CA GLU A 80 -0.84 25.31 -29.57
C GLU A 80 -1.72 25.29 -30.83
N LYS A 81 -2.76 26.12 -30.91
CA LYS A 81 -3.65 26.18 -32.09
C LYS A 81 -2.94 26.62 -33.38
N ASN A 82 -1.71 27.13 -33.29
CA ASN A 82 -0.92 27.60 -34.43
C ASN A 82 0.01 26.53 -35.05
N SER A 83 0.15 25.32 -34.49
CA SER A 83 1.11 24.33 -35.01
C SER A 83 0.49 23.17 -35.80
N LEU A 84 -0.72 22.68 -35.52
CA LEU A 84 -1.22 21.41 -36.10
C LEU A 84 -2.73 21.44 -36.39
N LEU A 85 -3.11 21.64 -37.66
CA LEU A 85 -4.51 21.82 -38.12
C LEU A 85 -5.35 20.51 -38.16
N GLU A 86 -4.74 19.32 -38.07
CA GLU A 86 -5.46 18.03 -38.00
C GLU A 86 -5.60 17.47 -36.57
N GLU A 87 -4.87 18.02 -35.58
CA GLU A 87 -4.86 17.54 -34.18
C GLU A 87 -5.85 18.29 -33.26
N SER A 88 -6.62 19.25 -33.80
CA SER A 88 -7.47 20.13 -33.00
C SER A 88 -8.60 19.42 -32.25
N PHE A 89 -9.16 18.33 -32.81
CA PHE A 89 -10.34 17.68 -32.20
C PHE A 89 -10.03 17.01 -30.86
N TYR A 90 -8.99 16.19 -30.78
CA TYR A 90 -8.62 15.48 -29.55
C TYR A 90 -8.02 16.41 -28.50
N TRP A 91 -7.33 17.45 -28.94
CA TRP A 91 -6.88 18.54 -28.09
C TRP A 91 -8.06 19.29 -27.46
N ASP A 92 -9.02 19.73 -28.29
CA ASP A 92 -10.23 20.42 -27.85
C ASP A 92 -11.06 19.54 -26.89
N GLN A 93 -11.17 18.24 -27.19
CA GLN A 93 -11.82 17.27 -26.31
C GLN A 93 -11.10 17.15 -24.96
N SER A 94 -9.77 17.08 -24.96
CA SER A 94 -8.96 16.99 -23.74
C SER A 94 -9.05 18.26 -22.89
N LEU A 95 -9.04 19.43 -23.53
CA LEU A 95 -9.26 20.71 -22.86
C LEU A 95 -10.66 20.80 -22.25
N LEU A 96 -11.69 20.37 -22.98
CA LEU A 96 -13.06 20.35 -22.47
C LEU A 96 -13.20 19.43 -21.25
N ILE A 97 -12.52 18.28 -21.25
CA ILE A 97 -12.46 17.38 -20.10
C ILE A 97 -11.89 18.12 -18.89
N TYR A 98 -10.71 18.74 -19.01
CA TYR A 98 -10.13 19.51 -17.90
C TYR A 98 -11.01 20.68 -17.45
N GLN A 99 -11.61 21.43 -18.37
CA GLN A 99 -12.54 22.52 -18.02
C GLN A 99 -13.71 22.02 -17.15
N ASN A 100 -14.30 20.88 -17.51
CA ASN A 100 -15.39 20.29 -16.73
C ASN A 100 -14.90 19.77 -15.37
N LEU A 101 -13.74 19.12 -15.32
CA LEU A 101 -13.13 18.68 -14.07
C LEU A 101 -12.91 19.87 -13.12
N ILE A 102 -12.33 20.96 -13.61
CA ILE A 102 -12.04 22.15 -12.81
C ILE A 102 -13.32 22.82 -12.32
N LYS A 103 -14.37 22.90 -13.15
CA LYS A 103 -15.69 23.36 -12.71
C LYS A 103 -16.24 22.49 -11.57
N GLN A 104 -16.06 21.18 -11.65
CA GLN A 104 -16.49 20.26 -10.61
C GLN A 104 -15.67 20.43 -9.32
N VAL A 105 -14.35 20.62 -9.40
CA VAL A 105 -13.49 20.90 -8.24
C VAL A 105 -13.88 22.24 -7.59
N LYS A 106 -14.21 23.26 -8.39
CA LYS A 106 -14.74 24.55 -7.92
C LYS A 106 -16.16 24.48 -7.36
N GLY A 107 -16.83 23.32 -7.41
CA GLY A 107 -18.21 23.14 -6.96
C GLY A 107 -19.27 23.83 -7.83
N LEU A 108 -18.93 24.16 -9.09
CA LEU A 108 -19.79 24.88 -10.02
C LEU A 108 -20.72 23.96 -10.85
N GLU A 109 -20.47 22.65 -10.88
CA GLU A 109 -21.35 21.64 -11.48
C GLU A 109 -21.74 20.57 -10.44
N THR A 110 -23.04 20.39 -10.20
CA THR A 110 -23.61 19.31 -9.38
C THR A 110 -23.98 18.10 -10.26
N SER A 111 -23.05 17.60 -11.07
CA SER A 111 -23.19 16.25 -11.63
C SER A 111 -22.98 15.24 -10.50
N ARG A 112 -23.73 14.13 -10.49
CA ARG A 112 -23.75 13.13 -9.40
C ARG A 112 -22.34 12.74 -8.99
N ILE A 113 -21.88 13.31 -7.89
CA ILE A 113 -20.68 12.89 -7.17
C ILE A 113 -21.04 11.52 -6.61
N GLU A 114 -20.58 10.44 -7.25
CA GLU A 114 -20.37 9.22 -6.48
C GLU A 114 -19.39 9.60 -5.38
N SER A 115 -19.78 9.39 -4.12
CA SER A 115 -18.93 9.70 -2.96
C SER A 115 -17.50 9.25 -3.25
N PRO A 116 -16.49 10.11 -3.03
CA PRO A 116 -15.12 9.79 -3.39
C PRO A 116 -14.77 8.44 -2.78
N ARG A 117 -14.54 7.43 -3.64
CA ARG A 117 -13.97 6.17 -3.18
C ARG A 117 -12.54 6.50 -2.79
N THR A 118 -12.23 6.39 -1.51
CA THR A 118 -10.84 6.45 -1.04
C THR A 118 -10.10 5.28 -1.65
N LEU A 119 -9.22 5.56 -2.61
CA LEU A 119 -8.39 4.54 -3.24
C LEU A 119 -7.12 4.35 -2.43
N ILE A 120 -6.80 3.10 -2.14
CA ILE A 120 -5.52 2.70 -1.54
C ILE A 120 -4.41 2.85 -2.58
N CYS A 121 -4.68 2.46 -3.83
CA CYS A 121 -3.76 2.65 -4.95
C CYS A 121 -4.47 3.31 -6.13
N PRO A 122 -4.25 4.61 -6.38
CA PRO A 122 -4.82 5.29 -7.55
C PRO A 122 -4.30 4.75 -8.89
N CYS A 123 -3.02 4.34 -8.93
CA CYS A 123 -2.36 3.83 -10.14
C CYS A 123 -2.99 2.50 -10.61
N GLU A 124 -3.46 1.67 -9.69
CA GLU A 124 -4.05 0.34 -9.95
C GLU A 124 -5.57 0.30 -9.68
N GLU A 125 -6.18 1.45 -9.38
CA GLU A 125 -7.60 1.60 -9.03
C GLU A 125 -8.09 0.74 -7.84
N VAL A 126 -7.21 0.45 -6.89
CA VAL A 126 -7.50 -0.41 -5.74
C VAL A 126 -8.17 0.39 -4.62
N ASP A 127 -9.35 -0.05 -4.18
CA ASP A 127 -10.03 0.48 -3.00
C ASP A 127 -10.01 -0.48 -1.79
N GLU A 128 -10.54 -0.05 -0.65
CA GLU A 128 -10.61 -0.89 0.56
C GLU A 128 -11.41 -2.19 0.35
N LYS A 129 -12.41 -2.22 -0.53
CA LYS A 129 -13.21 -3.43 -0.78
C LYS A 129 -12.38 -4.47 -1.51
N ASP A 130 -11.57 -4.05 -2.47
CA ASP A 130 -10.65 -4.93 -3.19
C ASP A 130 -9.64 -5.56 -2.22
N LEU A 131 -9.06 -4.74 -1.32
CA LEU A 131 -8.16 -5.21 -0.29
C LEU A 131 -8.84 -6.20 0.66
N ASN A 132 -10.03 -5.89 1.19
CA ASN A 132 -10.76 -6.77 2.10
C ASN A 132 -11.09 -8.12 1.46
N SER A 133 -11.58 -8.10 0.22
CA SER A 133 -11.91 -9.32 -0.53
C SER A 133 -10.69 -10.23 -0.73
N LEU A 134 -9.55 -9.64 -1.09
CA LEU A 134 -8.31 -10.39 -1.26
C LEU A 134 -7.67 -10.80 0.07
N PHE A 135 -7.84 -10.01 1.13
CA PHE A 135 -7.35 -10.36 2.45
C PHE A 135 -7.96 -11.67 2.93
N GLU A 136 -9.28 -11.82 2.83
CA GLU A 136 -9.98 -13.04 3.22
C GLU A 136 -9.60 -14.23 2.33
N SER A 137 -9.60 -14.06 1.01
CA SER A 137 -9.31 -15.16 0.07
C SER A 137 -7.85 -15.63 0.10
N GLU A 138 -6.90 -14.73 0.38
CA GLU A 138 -5.47 -15.04 0.51
C GLU A 138 -5.04 -15.26 1.97
N LYS A 139 -5.99 -15.36 2.92
CA LYS A 139 -5.72 -15.56 4.36
C LYS A 139 -4.67 -14.57 4.93
N GLY A 140 -4.70 -13.31 4.50
CA GLY A 140 -3.75 -12.30 4.95
C GLY A 140 -2.31 -12.49 4.43
N GLN A 141 -2.07 -13.22 3.34
CA GLN A 141 -0.72 -13.31 2.74
C GLN A 141 -0.36 -12.04 1.97
N LYS A 142 0.25 -11.07 2.68
CA LYS A 142 0.62 -9.74 2.14
C LYS A 142 1.31 -9.79 0.76
N LYS A 143 2.30 -10.67 0.59
CA LYS A 143 3.04 -10.79 -0.70
C LYS A 143 2.13 -11.17 -1.87
N ARG A 144 1.18 -12.10 -1.66
CA ARG A 144 0.24 -12.53 -2.70
C ARG A 144 -0.76 -11.43 -3.03
N ILE A 145 -1.23 -10.72 -2.01
CA ILE A 145 -2.16 -9.60 -2.18
C ILE A 145 -1.49 -8.47 -2.98
N ILE A 146 -0.25 -8.10 -2.63
CA ILE A 146 0.54 -7.13 -3.39
C ILE A 146 0.66 -7.55 -4.86
N GLN A 147 0.97 -8.82 -5.12
CA GLN A 147 1.11 -9.35 -6.48
C GLN A 147 -0.22 -9.32 -7.26
N LYS A 148 -1.35 -9.63 -6.61
CA LYS A 148 -2.66 -9.64 -7.26
C LYS A 148 -3.22 -8.24 -7.52
N LEU A 149 -2.92 -7.29 -6.63
CA LEU A 149 -3.36 -5.90 -6.72
C LEU A 149 -2.34 -4.98 -7.41
N ASN A 150 -1.21 -5.53 -7.87
CA ASN A 150 -0.08 -4.77 -8.45
C ASN A 150 0.40 -3.59 -7.59
N ILE A 151 0.24 -3.68 -6.27
CA ILE A 151 0.55 -2.58 -5.36
C ILE A 151 2.03 -2.23 -5.46
N GLY A 152 2.31 -0.96 -5.72
CA GLY A 152 3.67 -0.44 -5.82
C GLY A 152 4.42 -0.81 -7.11
N MET A 153 3.80 -1.52 -8.06
CA MET A 153 4.44 -1.92 -9.31
C MET A 153 4.57 -0.75 -10.31
N THR A 154 3.62 0.19 -10.31
CA THR A 154 3.61 1.35 -11.22
C THR A 154 4.33 2.56 -10.63
N CYS A 155 3.95 3.02 -9.44
CA CYS A 155 4.37 4.32 -8.90
C CYS A 155 4.94 4.26 -7.46
N GLY A 156 4.75 3.15 -6.71
CA GLY A 156 5.26 2.98 -5.35
C GLY A 156 4.58 3.80 -4.24
N GLU A 157 3.97 4.94 -4.57
CA GLU A 157 3.44 5.91 -3.59
C GLU A 157 2.29 5.37 -2.72
N CYS A 158 1.57 4.36 -3.21
CA CYS A 158 0.48 3.69 -2.49
C CYS A 158 0.96 2.75 -1.37
N LEU A 159 2.25 2.42 -1.29
CA LEU A 159 2.77 1.40 -0.36
C LEU A 159 2.51 1.74 1.11
N ASN A 160 2.68 3.00 1.50
CA ASN A 160 2.47 3.40 2.90
C ASN A 160 1.00 3.29 3.32
N LEU A 161 0.09 3.73 2.45
CA LEU A 161 -1.35 3.65 2.72
C LEU A 161 -1.81 2.19 2.70
N PHE A 162 -1.35 1.41 1.73
CA PHE A 162 -1.59 -0.03 1.68
C PHE A 162 -1.13 -0.74 2.95
N ASP A 163 0.10 -0.47 3.40
CA ASP A 163 0.66 -1.09 4.60
C ASP A 163 -0.15 -0.75 5.84
N LYS A 164 -0.58 0.50 5.99
CA LYS A 164 -1.46 0.93 7.08
C LYS A 164 -2.80 0.19 7.04
N CYS A 165 -3.50 0.20 5.89
CA CYS A 165 -4.78 -0.49 5.74
C CYS A 165 -4.64 -2.00 5.98
N PHE A 166 -3.56 -2.61 5.47
CA PHE A 166 -3.28 -4.03 5.64
C PHE A 166 -3.02 -4.40 7.11
N THR A 167 -2.28 -3.58 7.86
CA THR A 167 -2.06 -3.78 9.30
C THR A 167 -3.38 -3.66 10.07
N GLU A 168 -4.18 -2.62 9.82
CA GLU A 168 -5.48 -2.45 10.47
C GLU A 168 -6.45 -3.61 10.20
N LEU A 169 -6.38 -4.21 9.00
CA LEU A 169 -7.12 -5.42 8.66
C LEU A 169 -6.60 -6.65 9.40
N SER A 170 -5.28 -6.81 9.44
CA SER A 170 -4.63 -7.94 10.11
C SER A 170 -4.99 -7.99 11.59
N GLU A 171 -4.98 -6.84 12.28
CA GLU A 171 -5.34 -6.70 13.70
C GLU A 171 -6.80 -7.07 14.01
N LYS A 172 -7.70 -6.92 13.03
CA LYS A 172 -9.13 -7.26 13.17
C LYS A 172 -9.44 -8.68 12.73
N SER A 173 -8.52 -9.33 12.03
CA SER A 173 -8.76 -10.64 11.42
C SER A 173 -8.38 -11.79 12.35
N SER A 174 -8.89 -12.98 12.04
CA SER A 174 -8.46 -14.25 12.65
C SER A 174 -7.24 -14.87 11.96
N PHE A 175 -6.73 -14.23 10.91
CA PHE A 175 -5.63 -14.75 10.09
C PHE A 175 -4.29 -14.14 10.51
N VAL A 176 -3.29 -15.01 10.63
CA VAL A 176 -1.92 -14.66 10.98
C VAL A 176 -1.01 -15.33 9.95
N ALA A 177 -0.34 -14.51 9.13
CA ALA A 177 0.65 -14.96 8.15
C ALA A 177 0.19 -16.09 7.20
N GLY A 178 -1.08 -16.11 6.79
CA GLY A 178 -1.62 -17.15 5.89
C GLY A 178 -2.36 -18.29 6.57
N TYR A 179 -2.46 -18.28 7.90
CA TYR A 179 -3.05 -19.34 8.71
C TYR A 179 -4.07 -18.78 9.70
N THR A 180 -5.03 -19.57 10.14
CA THR A 180 -5.71 -19.28 11.42
C THR A 180 -4.75 -19.54 12.58
N LEU A 181 -5.03 -19.02 13.77
CA LEU A 181 -4.25 -19.31 14.98
C LEU A 181 -4.17 -20.82 15.28
N GLU A 182 -5.27 -21.55 15.05
CA GLU A 182 -5.33 -23.01 15.18
C GLU A 182 -4.46 -23.70 14.11
N GLU A 183 -4.60 -23.32 12.83
CA GLU A 183 -3.79 -23.88 11.75
C GLU A 183 -2.29 -23.62 11.98
N LEU A 184 -1.93 -22.44 12.48
CA LEU A 184 -0.56 -22.07 12.80
C LEU A 184 -0.02 -22.90 13.96
N TYR A 185 -0.83 -23.12 15.00
CA TYR A 185 -0.48 -23.97 16.12
C TYR A 185 -0.22 -25.41 15.64
N ASP A 186 -1.14 -26.00 14.88
CA ASP A 186 -1.01 -27.37 14.37
C ASP A 186 0.24 -27.55 13.50
N GLN A 187 0.55 -26.57 12.64
CA GLN A 187 1.77 -26.59 11.83
C GLN A 187 3.03 -26.47 12.69
N LEU A 188 3.04 -25.55 13.66
CA LEU A 188 4.18 -25.39 14.55
C LEU A 188 4.41 -26.63 15.42
N ASP A 189 3.35 -27.23 15.96
CA ASP A 189 3.43 -28.44 16.78
C ASP A 189 4.00 -29.61 15.99
N LYS A 190 3.51 -29.81 14.76
CA LYS A 190 4.02 -30.81 13.84
C LYS A 190 5.50 -30.59 13.52
N GLU A 191 5.89 -29.40 13.07
CA GLU A 191 7.28 -29.13 12.68
C GLU A 191 8.24 -29.19 13.88
N LEU A 192 7.84 -28.66 15.05
CA LEU A 192 8.64 -28.72 16.27
C LEU A 192 8.80 -30.14 16.80
N SER A 193 7.84 -31.04 16.55
CA SER A 193 7.99 -32.46 16.90
C SER A 193 9.11 -33.16 16.10
N GLU A 194 9.42 -32.68 14.89
CA GLU A 194 10.51 -33.18 14.05
C GLU A 194 11.86 -32.48 14.34
N PHE A 195 11.84 -31.32 15.00
CA PHE A 195 13.04 -30.53 15.30
C PHE A 195 14.18 -31.30 16.01
N PRO A 196 13.92 -32.23 16.95
CA PRO A 196 14.96 -33.05 17.59
C PRO A 196 15.88 -33.79 16.62
N ASP A 197 15.39 -34.16 15.42
CA ASP A 197 16.20 -34.84 14.41
C ASP A 197 17.18 -33.90 13.67
N TYR A 198 16.99 -32.59 13.81
CA TYR A 198 17.76 -31.56 13.09
C TYR A 198 18.68 -30.75 13.99
N THR A 199 18.78 -31.13 15.27
CA THR A 199 19.59 -30.44 16.26
C THR A 199 20.70 -31.34 16.80
N GLU A 200 21.83 -30.74 17.16
CA GLU A 200 22.95 -31.45 17.81
C GLU A 200 22.67 -31.71 19.30
N PHE A 201 21.62 -31.11 19.84
CA PHE A 201 21.21 -31.26 21.23
C PHE A 201 20.40 -32.54 21.43
N THR A 202 20.65 -33.25 22.53
CA THR A 202 19.86 -34.44 22.90
C THR A 202 18.50 -33.99 23.45
N LEU A 203 17.53 -33.83 22.56
CA LEU A 203 16.15 -33.46 22.85
C LEU A 203 15.21 -34.55 22.38
N SER A 204 14.06 -34.65 23.02
CA SER A 204 12.90 -35.42 22.54
C SER A 204 11.78 -34.46 22.17
N ALA A 205 10.80 -34.92 21.37
CA ALA A 205 9.64 -34.11 21.02
C ALA A 205 8.84 -33.67 22.28
N GLU A 206 8.82 -34.52 23.31
CA GLU A 206 8.15 -34.24 24.59
C GLU A 206 8.80 -33.09 25.37
N ASP A 207 10.06 -32.77 25.08
CA ASP A 207 10.79 -31.69 25.73
C ASP A 207 10.39 -30.32 25.17
N ILE A 208 9.68 -30.25 24.05
CA ILE A 208 9.37 -29.01 23.33
C ILE A 208 7.89 -28.73 23.46
N LYS A 209 7.55 -27.60 24.07
CA LYS A 209 6.15 -27.18 24.22
C LYS A 209 5.94 -25.74 23.81
N ILE A 210 4.96 -25.49 22.95
CA ILE A 210 4.52 -24.14 22.61
C ILE A 210 3.72 -23.59 23.81
N GLU A 211 4.17 -22.47 24.40
CA GLU A 211 3.44 -21.79 25.48
C GLU A 211 2.51 -20.71 24.95
N LYS A 212 2.98 -19.92 23.99
CA LYS A 212 2.25 -18.77 23.45
C LYS A 212 2.66 -18.51 22.01
N ILE A 213 1.66 -18.24 21.16
CA ILE A 213 1.83 -17.72 19.82
C ILE A 213 1.24 -16.31 19.79
N ASP A 214 2.06 -15.31 19.51
CA ASP A 214 1.68 -13.89 19.39
C ASP A 214 2.50 -13.26 18.27
N PHE A 215 2.18 -13.65 17.03
CA PHE A 215 3.05 -13.43 15.87
C PHE A 215 3.50 -11.96 15.73
N PRO A 216 4.81 -11.70 15.49
CA PRO A 216 5.85 -12.67 15.16
C PRO A 216 6.47 -13.38 16.38
N PHE A 217 6.02 -13.11 17.61
CA PHE A 217 6.58 -13.70 18.82
C PHE A 217 6.08 -15.13 19.05
N LEU A 218 7.01 -16.04 19.32
CA LEU A 218 6.75 -17.43 19.64
C LEU A 218 7.47 -17.80 20.93
N LYS A 219 6.71 -18.17 21.96
CA LYS A 219 7.28 -18.61 23.24
C LYS A 219 7.26 -20.13 23.33
N ILE A 220 8.44 -20.72 23.43
CA ILE A 220 8.63 -22.18 23.50
C ILE A 220 9.29 -22.50 24.83
N LYS A 221 8.72 -23.47 25.52
CA LYS A 221 9.31 -24.08 26.71
C LYS A 221 10.10 -25.30 26.29
N MET A 222 11.34 -25.41 26.78
CA MET A 222 12.21 -26.54 26.55
C MET A 222 12.76 -27.11 27.85
N SER A 223 12.58 -28.41 28.05
CA SER A 223 13.15 -29.15 29.18
C SER A 223 14.61 -29.52 28.90
N HIS A 224 15.45 -29.61 29.94
CA HIS A 224 16.77 -30.28 29.91
C HIS A 224 18.02 -29.51 29.41
N LEU A 225 18.00 -28.18 29.33
CA LEU A 225 19.21 -27.41 28.97
C LEU A 225 19.93 -26.88 30.22
N LYS A 226 21.12 -27.40 30.51
CA LYS A 226 21.87 -27.05 31.73
C LYS A 226 22.73 -25.79 31.60
N ASN A 227 22.88 -25.19 30.41
CA ASN A 227 23.86 -24.14 30.14
C ASN A 227 23.28 -22.96 29.34
N LYS A 228 23.70 -21.72 29.68
CA LYS A 228 23.19 -20.48 29.05
C LYS A 228 23.70 -20.26 27.62
N ASP A 229 24.91 -20.70 27.28
CA ASP A 229 25.44 -20.54 25.91
C ASP A 229 24.74 -21.50 24.93
N ASP A 230 24.31 -22.65 25.42
CA ASP A 230 23.58 -23.66 24.66
C ASP A 230 22.16 -23.17 24.34
N SER A 231 21.54 -22.36 25.21
CA SER A 231 20.20 -21.81 24.99
C SER A 231 20.14 -20.83 23.82
N LEU A 232 21.17 -19.99 23.66
CA LEU A 232 21.23 -19.02 22.56
C LEU A 232 21.44 -19.73 21.21
N LYS A 233 22.33 -20.73 21.19
CA LYS A 233 22.55 -21.57 19.99
C LYS A 233 21.29 -22.30 19.59
N LEU A 234 20.61 -22.93 20.55
CA LEU A 234 19.37 -23.65 20.30
C LEU A 234 18.26 -22.72 19.81
N LYS A 235 18.10 -21.54 20.42
CA LYS A 235 17.17 -20.51 19.95
C LYS A 235 17.39 -20.19 18.48
N ASN A 236 18.63 -19.98 18.06
CA ASN A 236 18.96 -19.68 16.67
C ASN A 236 18.68 -20.88 15.75
N GLN A 237 18.93 -22.11 16.19
CA GLN A 237 18.59 -23.31 15.42
C GLN A 237 17.08 -23.45 15.23
N VAL A 238 16.27 -23.20 16.26
CA VAL A 238 14.80 -23.20 16.15
C VAL A 238 14.32 -22.14 15.16
N ILE A 239 14.82 -20.89 15.28
CA ILE A 239 14.45 -19.80 14.37
C ILE A 239 14.76 -20.19 12.92
N ASN A 240 15.97 -20.69 12.66
CA ASN A 240 16.40 -21.08 11.32
C ASN A 240 15.59 -22.27 10.79
N PHE A 241 15.29 -23.25 11.65
CA PHE A 241 14.47 -24.41 11.28
C PHE A 241 13.06 -23.99 10.89
N LEU A 242 12.36 -23.24 11.74
CA LEU A 242 11.01 -22.75 11.45
C LEU A 242 10.98 -21.86 10.21
N PHE A 243 11.98 -21.00 10.03
CA PHE A 243 12.11 -20.21 8.81
C PHE A 243 12.27 -21.10 7.58
N SER A 244 13.09 -22.14 7.65
CA SER A 244 13.30 -23.05 6.52
C SER A 244 12.07 -23.89 6.15
N ARG A 245 11.26 -24.26 7.15
CA ARG A 245 10.09 -25.14 6.98
C ARG A 245 8.83 -24.40 6.62
N LEU A 246 8.56 -23.30 7.33
CA LEU A 246 7.31 -22.55 7.21
C LEU A 246 7.48 -21.27 6.38
N ASN A 247 8.71 -20.86 6.07
CA ASN A 247 9.00 -19.57 5.43
C ASN A 247 8.43 -18.38 6.23
N LEU A 248 8.38 -18.53 7.56
CA LEU A 248 7.90 -17.54 8.51
C LEU A 248 9.05 -17.07 9.40
N SER A 249 9.14 -15.76 9.62
CA SER A 249 10.12 -15.16 10.53
C SER A 249 9.51 -15.02 11.92
N PHE A 250 10.03 -15.77 12.89
CA PHE A 250 9.60 -15.72 14.28
C PHE A 250 10.65 -15.08 15.18
N GLU A 251 10.18 -14.29 16.15
CA GLU A 251 10.94 -13.91 17.32
C GLU A 251 10.72 -14.96 18.41
N VAL A 252 11.69 -15.88 18.55
CA VAL A 252 11.55 -17.00 19.48
C VAL A 252 12.08 -16.64 20.87
N GLU A 253 11.28 -16.85 21.90
CA GLU A 253 11.70 -16.86 23.30
C GLU A 253 11.75 -18.30 23.80
N LEU A 254 12.93 -18.74 24.27
CA LEU A 254 13.10 -20.06 24.89
C LEU A 254 13.07 -19.91 26.41
N THR A 255 12.15 -20.63 27.07
CA THR A 255 12.13 -20.79 28.52
C THR A 255 12.68 -22.16 28.87
N ILE A 256 13.72 -22.21 29.70
CA ILE A 256 14.39 -23.45 30.12
C ILE A 256 14.03 -23.78 31.56
N GLU A 257 13.66 -25.03 31.81
CA GLU A 257 13.53 -25.62 33.16
C GLU A 257 14.70 -26.53 33.52
#